data_AF-A0A7K7LWM6-F1
#
_entry.id   AF-A0A7K7LWM6-F1
#
_cell.length_a   1.000
_cell.length_b   1.000
_cell.length_c   1.000
_cell.angle_alpha   90.00
_cell.angle_beta   90.00
_cell.angle_gamma   90.00
#
_symmetry.space_group_name_H-M   'P 1'
#
loop_
_entity.id
_entity.type
_entity.pdbx_description
1 polymer ?
#
loop_
_entity_poly.entity_id
_entity_poly.type
_entity_poly.pdbx_seq_one_letter_code
_entity_poly.pdbx_strand_id
1 'polypeptide(L)'
;FYSSAQEGILIFYHIKDLQYEIKICADISQPISSLIFSPDYTSLLLVTDQGTVYSYRPARSGEVVKLLDTSSSCFLAADFLTPGNNYCVSVTISGEVQVWSLEDGTFLSKLNLGIEVYVT
;
A
#
# COMPACT_ATOMS: atom_id res chain seq x y z
N PHE A 1 -5.31 6.82 -14.69
CA PHE A 1 -5.64 6.40 -13.31
C PHE A 1 -5.18 4.96 -13.11
N TYR A 2 -5.08 4.49 -11.88
CA TYR A 2 -4.69 3.12 -11.57
C TYR A 2 -5.90 2.26 -11.21
N SER A 3 -5.82 0.97 -11.51
CA SER A 3 -6.71 -0.05 -10.96
C SER A 3 -5.93 -1.33 -10.70
N SER A 4 -6.49 -2.22 -9.88
CA SER A 4 -5.99 -3.57 -9.70
C SER A 4 -6.83 -4.57 -10.48
N ALA A 5 -6.19 -5.62 -11.01
CA ALA A 5 -6.87 -6.80 -11.52
C ALA A 5 -6.94 -7.90 -10.45
N GLN A 6 -7.83 -8.87 -10.64
CA GLN A 6 -8.09 -9.94 -9.66
C GLN A 6 -6.85 -10.78 -9.32
N GLU A 7 -5.89 -10.89 -10.24
CA GLU A 7 -4.64 -11.65 -10.05
C GLU A 7 -3.54 -10.87 -9.30
N GLY A 8 -3.82 -9.66 -8.82
CA GLY A 8 -2.81 -8.83 -8.15
C GLY A 8 -1.95 -8.00 -9.09
N ILE A 9 -2.45 -7.76 -10.30
CA ILE A 9 -1.76 -6.92 -11.28
C ILE A 9 -2.17 -5.46 -11.07
N LEU A 10 -1.19 -4.59 -10.90
CA LEU A 10 -1.40 -3.14 -10.93
C LEU A 10 -1.40 -2.66 -12.39
N ILE A 11 -2.48 -2.00 -12.80
CA ILE A 11 -2.65 -1.50 -14.16
C ILE A 11 -2.77 0.03 -14.12
N PHE A 12 -2.08 0.70 -15.05
CA PHE A 12 -2.21 2.12 -15.29
C PHE A 12 -2.90 2.38 -16.63
N TYR A 13 -3.96 3.20 -16.58
CA TYR A 13 -4.66 3.71 -17.74
C TYR A 13 -4.23 5.15 -17.99
N HIS A 14 -3.70 5.41 -19.18
CA HIS A 14 -3.43 6.75 -19.67
C HIS A 14 -4.44 7.06 -20.78
N ILE A 15 -5.37 7.97 -20.51
CA ILE A 15 -6.41 8.38 -21.47
C ILE A 15 -6.07 9.78 -21.96
N LYS A 16 -6.04 9.95 -23.28
CA LYS A 16 -5.84 11.23 -23.93
C LYS A 16 -6.83 11.34 -25.10
N ASP A 17 -7.76 12.29 -24.99
CA ASP A 17 -8.86 12.49 -25.94
C ASP A 17 -9.69 11.20 -26.12
N LEU A 18 -9.72 10.66 -27.34
CA LEU A 18 -10.41 9.41 -27.70
C LEU A 18 -9.49 8.18 -27.68
N GLN A 19 -8.24 8.34 -27.27
CA GLN A 19 -7.26 7.26 -27.20
C GLN A 19 -6.95 6.88 -25.75
N TYR A 20 -6.66 5.61 -25.53
CA TYR A 20 -6.17 5.12 -24.25
C TYR A 20 -5.00 4.16 -24.44
N GLU A 21 -4.06 4.21 -23.50
CA GLU A 21 -2.98 3.24 -23.33
C GLU A 21 -3.16 2.54 -21.99
N ILE A 22 -2.88 1.23 -21.97
CA ILE A 22 -2.88 0.40 -20.76
C ILE A 22 -1.46 -0.08 -20.54
N LYS A 23 -0.97 0.05 -19.30
CA LYS A 23 0.34 -0.45 -18.88
C LYS A 23 0.21 -1.33 -17.67
N ILE A 24 0.83 -2.51 -17.71
CA ILE A 24 1.04 -3.33 -16.53
C ILE A 24 2.22 -2.72 -15.76
N CYS A 25 1.97 -2.33 -14.51
CA CYS A 25 2.92 -1.59 -13.68
C CYS A 25 3.65 -2.50 -12.71
N ALA A 26 2.95 -3.49 -12.14
CA ALA A 26 3.51 -4.44 -11.19
C ALA A 26 2.66 -5.71 -11.18
N ASP A 27 3.31 -6.84 -10.88
CA ASP A 27 2.68 -8.10 -10.53
C ASP A 27 2.99 -8.38 -9.06
N ILE A 28 1.97 -8.23 -8.21
CA ILE A 28 2.07 -8.48 -6.76
C ILE A 28 1.78 -9.96 -6.43
N SER A 29 1.22 -10.70 -7.39
CA SER A 29 0.80 -12.10 -7.26
C SER A 29 -0.10 -12.38 -6.05
N GLN A 30 -0.81 -11.34 -5.57
CA GLN A 30 -1.81 -11.39 -4.51
C GLN A 30 -2.93 -10.38 -4.83
N PRO A 31 -4.21 -10.73 -4.66
CA PRO A 31 -5.32 -9.79 -4.89
C PRO A 31 -5.14 -8.49 -4.11
N ILE A 32 -5.20 -7.37 -4.83
CA ILE A 32 -5.06 -6.01 -4.26
C ILE A 32 -6.45 -5.47 -3.96
N SER A 33 -6.72 -5.25 -2.67
CA SER A 33 -8.01 -4.81 -2.13
C SER A 33 -8.13 -3.29 -2.07
N SER A 34 -7.02 -2.58 -1.95
CA SER A 34 -7.00 -1.12 -1.89
C SER A 34 -5.76 -0.50 -2.56
N LEU A 35 -5.98 0.66 -3.18
CA LEU A 35 -4.98 1.52 -3.79
C LEU A 35 -5.06 2.90 -3.14
N ILE A 36 -4.00 3.33 -2.47
CA ILE A 36 -3.98 4.58 -1.69
C ILE A 36 -2.85 5.45 -2.20
N PHE A 37 -3.14 6.68 -2.65
CA PHE A 37 -2.12 7.61 -3.11
C PHE A 37 -1.46 8.35 -1.96
N SER A 38 -0.16 8.60 -2.08
CA SER A 38 0.51 9.57 -1.23
C SER A 38 -0.08 10.96 -1.46
N PRO A 39 -0.03 11.86 -0.47
CA PRO A 39 -0.51 13.23 -0.62
C PRO A 39 0.09 14.00 -1.81
N ASP A 40 1.34 13.68 -2.18
CA ASP A 40 2.03 14.27 -3.35
C ASP A 40 1.84 13.49 -4.66
N TYR A 41 1.06 12.42 -4.66
CA TYR A 41 0.79 11.54 -5.80
C TYR A 41 2.03 10.90 -6.43
N THR A 42 3.16 10.86 -5.72
CA THR A 42 4.41 10.24 -6.21
C THR A 42 4.53 8.75 -5.87
N SER A 43 3.75 8.28 -4.89
CA SER A 43 3.76 6.90 -4.41
C SER A 43 2.33 6.37 -4.27
N LEU A 44 2.18 5.05 -4.38
CA LEU A 44 0.91 4.35 -4.22
C LEU A 44 1.10 3.18 -3.25
N LEU A 45 0.29 3.09 -2.19
CA LEU A 45 0.21 1.86 -1.40
C LEU A 45 -0.72 0.87 -2.09
N LEU A 46 -0.25 -0.37 -2.18
CA LEU A 46 -1.02 -1.52 -2.64
C LEU A 46 -1.27 -2.41 -1.43
N VAL A 47 -2.50 -2.46 -0.95
CA VAL A 47 -2.90 -3.31 0.18
C VAL A 47 -3.55 -4.56 -0.38
N THR A 48 -3.09 -5.74 0.03
CA THR A 48 -3.65 -7.01 -0.41
C THR A 48 -4.76 -7.49 0.51
N ASP A 49 -5.59 -8.43 0.04
CA ASP A 49 -6.60 -9.10 0.88
C ASP A 49 -5.98 -9.82 2.09
N GLN A 50 -4.69 -10.15 2.04
CA GLN A 50 -3.96 -10.82 3.13
C GLN A 50 -3.30 -9.83 4.11
N GLY A 51 -3.50 -8.52 3.91
CA GLY A 51 -2.91 -7.47 4.73
C GLY A 51 -1.44 -7.15 4.41
N THR A 52 -0.87 -7.79 3.39
CA THR A 52 0.44 -7.41 2.87
C THR A 52 0.37 -6.01 2.27
N VAL A 53 1.35 -5.15 2.57
CA VAL A 53 1.39 -3.78 2.05
C VAL A 53 2.66 -3.58 1.24
N TYR A 54 2.47 -3.07 0.03
CA TYR A 54 3.54 -2.65 -0.87
C TYR A 54 3.46 -1.14 -1.11
N SER A 55 4.60 -0.51 -1.35
CA SER A 55 4.64 0.79 -2.02
C SER A 55 5.06 0.63 -3.46
N TYR A 56 4.49 1.45 -4.33
CA TYR A 56 4.82 1.54 -5.74
C TYR A 56 5.16 2.99 -6.11
N ARG A 57 6.29 3.19 -6.82
CA ARG A 57 6.75 4.51 -7.28
C ARG A 57 6.89 4.57 -8.79
N PRO A 58 5.92 5.19 -9.50
CA PRO A 58 5.97 5.30 -10.95
C PRO A 58 7.24 6.01 -11.45
N ALA A 59 7.65 7.10 -10.78
CA ALA A 59 8.79 7.92 -11.19
C ALA A 59 10.16 7.24 -10.99
N ARG A 60 10.25 6.22 -10.13
CA ARG A 60 11.47 5.43 -9.90
C ARG A 60 11.43 4.13 -10.70
N SER A 61 11.15 4.23 -11.99
CA SER A 61 11.05 3.07 -12.90
C SER A 61 10.04 2.01 -12.47
N GLY A 62 8.99 2.41 -11.74
CA GLY A 62 8.00 1.49 -11.22
C GLY A 62 8.51 0.60 -10.07
N GLU A 63 9.46 1.09 -9.27
CA GLU A 63 9.95 0.41 -8.07
C GLU A 63 8.79 -0.03 -7.17
N VAL A 64 8.79 -1.30 -6.78
CA VAL A 64 7.87 -1.91 -5.83
C VAL A 64 8.66 -2.33 -4.60
N VAL A 65 8.25 -1.84 -3.43
CA VAL A 65 8.87 -2.18 -2.15
C VAL A 65 7.83 -2.83 -1.26
N LYS A 66 8.10 -4.05 -0.78
CA LYS A 66 7.28 -4.71 0.24
C LYS A 66 7.56 -4.05 1.59
N LEU A 67 6.55 -3.46 2.20
CA LEU A 67 6.69 -2.75 3.48
C LEU A 67 6.35 -3.67 4.65
N LEU A 68 5.24 -4.39 4.51
CA LEU A 68 4.69 -5.21 5.56
C LEU A 68 4.31 -6.56 4.98
N ASP A 69 4.80 -7.62 5.62
CA ASP A 69 4.41 -8.99 5.37
C ASP A 69 3.62 -9.50 6.58
N THR A 70 2.32 -9.21 6.63
CA THR A 70 1.48 -9.86 7.64
C THR A 70 1.14 -11.26 7.14
N SER A 71 1.91 -12.25 7.56
CA SER A 71 1.43 -13.63 7.56
C SER A 71 0.26 -13.83 8.56
N SER A 72 -0.11 -12.81 9.32
CA SER A 72 -1.10 -12.84 10.39
C SER A 72 -2.38 -12.09 10.05
N SER A 73 -3.50 -12.70 10.44
CA SER A 73 -4.89 -12.27 10.31
C SER A 73 -5.25 -11.00 11.12
N CYS A 74 -4.27 -10.20 11.50
CA CYS A 74 -4.44 -9.10 12.44
C CYS A 74 -4.29 -7.73 11.79
N PHE A 75 -3.97 -7.62 10.50
CA PHE A 75 -3.93 -6.35 9.79
C PHE A 75 -5.34 -5.74 9.68
N LEU A 76 -5.48 -4.45 9.97
CA LEU A 76 -6.73 -3.71 9.79
C LEU A 76 -6.67 -2.70 8.65
N ALA A 77 -5.64 -1.86 8.64
CA ALA A 77 -5.51 -0.80 7.65
C ALA A 77 -4.07 -0.31 7.56
N ALA A 78 -3.77 0.37 6.45
CA ALA A 78 -2.55 1.15 6.27
C ALA A 78 -2.86 2.47 5.57
N ASP A 79 -2.08 3.50 5.86
CA ASP A 79 -2.16 4.81 5.19
C ASP A 79 -0.82 5.55 5.28
N PHE A 80 -0.65 6.62 4.52
CA PHE A 80 0.53 7.49 4.58
C PHE A 80 0.56 8.27 5.90
N LEU A 81 1.77 8.40 6.46
CA LEU A 81 1.98 9.22 7.65
C LEU A 81 2.15 10.69 7.25
N THR A 82 1.05 11.44 7.31
CA THR A 82 1.01 12.86 6.92
C THR A 82 1.59 13.78 8.00
N PRO A 83 2.12 14.96 7.63
CA PRO A 83 2.17 15.57 6.29
C PRO A 83 3.34 15.08 5.40
N GLY A 84 4.13 14.09 5.83
CA GLY A 84 5.25 13.58 5.05
C GLY A 84 4.85 12.58 3.96
N ASN A 85 5.78 12.26 3.06
CA ASN A 85 5.62 11.27 1.99
C ASN A 85 6.67 10.16 2.04
N ASN A 86 7.39 10.03 3.16
CA ASN A 86 8.49 9.08 3.33
C ASN A 86 8.08 7.84 4.12
N TYR A 87 6.94 7.91 4.82
CA TYR A 87 6.52 6.89 5.76
C TYR A 87 5.06 6.53 5.55
N CYS A 88 4.72 5.28 5.89
CA CYS A 88 3.35 4.87 6.10
C CYS A 88 3.17 4.29 7.51
N VAL A 89 1.92 4.24 7.93
CA VAL A 89 1.49 3.55 9.14
C VAL A 89 0.64 2.35 8.77
N SER A 90 0.76 1.28 9.54
CA SER A 90 -0.20 0.18 9.58
C SER A 90 -0.78 0.07 10.99
N VAL A 91 -1.99 -0.46 11.10
CA VAL A 91 -2.63 -0.75 12.38
C VAL A 91 -3.17 -2.17 12.39
N THR A 92 -3.04 -2.83 13.55
CA THR A 92 -3.54 -4.18 13.78
C THR A 92 -4.79 -4.21 14.64
N ILE A 93 -5.51 -5.35 14.67
CA ILE A 93 -6.67 -5.59 15.55
C ILE A 93 -6.33 -5.41 17.03
N SER A 94 -5.07 -5.62 17.42
CA SER A 94 -4.59 -5.49 18.79
C SER A 94 -4.22 -4.05 19.15
N GLY A 95 -4.55 -3.08 18.30
CA GLY A 95 -4.23 -1.67 18.50
C GLY A 95 -2.74 -1.36 18.41
N GLU A 96 -1.93 -2.22 17.80
CA GLU A 96 -0.53 -1.91 17.51
C GLU A 96 -0.47 -1.09 16.22
N VAL A 97 0.04 0.14 16.32
CA VAL A 97 0.35 1.01 15.20
C VAL A 97 1.83 0.88 14.89
N GLN A 98 2.18 0.60 13.64
CA GLN A 98 3.55 0.39 13.18
C GLN A 98 3.90 1.43 12.12
N VAL A 99 5.14 1.92 12.12
CA VAL A 99 5.65 2.93 11.17
C VAL A 99 6.71 2.30 10.28
N TRP A 100 6.58 2.52 8.97
CA TRP A 100 7.43 1.92 7.96
C TRP A 100 8.04 2.98 7.05
N SER A 101 9.33 2.80 6.73
CA SER A 101 10.01 3.52 5.66
C SER A 101 9.45 3.06 4.33
N LEU A 102 8.96 4.00 3.52
CA LEU A 102 8.54 3.67 2.16
C LEU A 102 9.76 3.33 1.30
N GLU A 103 10.92 3.94 1.56
CA GLU A 103 12.10 3.87 0.67
C GLU A 103 12.55 2.42 0.45
N ASP A 104 12.60 1.65 1.53
CA ASP A 104 13.19 0.32 1.59
C ASP A 104 12.36 -0.70 2.39
N GLY A 105 11.21 -0.29 2.94
CA GLY A 105 10.37 -1.15 3.76
C GLY A 105 10.86 -1.32 5.19
N THR A 106 11.85 -0.54 5.63
CA THR A 106 12.39 -0.66 6.99
C THR A 106 11.31 -0.36 8.05
N PHE A 107 11.15 -1.28 9.00
CA PHE A 107 10.37 -1.05 10.23
C PHE A 107 11.07 -0.04 11.12
N LEU A 108 10.39 1.06 11.46
CA LEU A 108 11.01 2.17 12.21
C LEU A 108 10.59 2.18 13.67
N SER A 109 9.31 1.99 13.93
CA SER A 109 8.78 2.09 15.29
C SER A 109 7.38 1.47 15.39
N LYS A 110 6.95 1.28 16.63
CA LYS A 110 5.58 0.89 16.94
C LYS A 110 5.08 1.55 18.22
N LEU A 111 3.77 1.74 18.27
CA LEU A 111 3.02 2.24 19.41
C LEU A 111 1.85 1.30 19.67
N ASN A 112 1.72 0.81 20.90
CA ASN A 112 0.52 0.07 21.30
C ASN A 112 -0.47 1.07 21.94
N LEU A 113 -1.68 1.13 21.40
CA LEU A 113 -2.72 2.05 21.87
C LEU A 113 -3.46 1.54 23.13
N GLY A 114 -3.18 0.32 23.59
CA GLY A 114 -3.81 -0.29 24.76
C GLY A 114 -5.28 -0.65 24.53
N ILE A 115 -5.70 -0.79 23.27
CA ILE A 115 -7.07 -1.14 22.87
C ILE A 115 -7.05 -2.34 21.94
N GLU A 116 -7.98 -3.27 22.11
CA GLU A 116 -8.29 -4.29 21.11
C GLU A 116 -9.58 -3.89 20.39
N VAL A 117 -9.54 -3.90 19.06
CA VAL A 117 -10.72 -3.62 18.23
C VAL A 117 -11.42 -4.93 17.95
N TYR A 118 -12.63 -5.09 18.50
CA TYR A 118 -13.53 -6.18 18.14
C TYR A 118 -14.24 -5.82 16.83
N VAL A 119 -13.81 -6.42 15.72
CA VAL A 119 -14.55 -6.34 14.46
C VAL A 119 -15.70 -7.35 14.56
N THR A 120 -16.94 -6.87 14.48
CA THR A 120 -18.18 -7.69 14.51
C THR A 120 -18.71 -7.92 13.11
#